data_AF-A0A961YKK9-F1
#
_entry.id   AF-A0A961YKK9-F1
#
_cell.length_a   1.000
_cell.length_b   1.000
_cell.length_c   1.000
_cell.angle_alpha   90.00
_cell.angle_beta   90.00
_cell.angle_gamma   90.00
#
_symmetry.space_group_name_H-M   'P 1'
#
loop_
_entity.id
_entity.type
_entity.pdbx_description
1 polymer ?
#
loop_
_entity_poly.entity_id
_entity_poly.type
_entity_poly.pdbx_seq_one_letter_code
_entity_poly.pdbx_strand_id
1 'polypeptide(L)'
;MPHKRNPVLTENLTGLARMVRSYALPAMENVALWHERDISHSSVERMIGPDATVTLDFALARLTGVMDKLVVYPERMQANMDRLGGLHNSQRVLLALTQAGVSREDAYRLVQRNAMKTWEHGADFLHELKNDPEVSAKLPNSELESLFDLGYHFKHVDTIFQRVFGRSS
;
A
#
# COMPACT_ATOMS: atom_id res chain seq x y z
N MET A 1 -13.79 -5.94 26.04
CA MET A 1 -14.95 -6.64 25.44
C MET A 1 -14.51 -8.03 25.01
N PRO A 2 -15.26 -9.09 25.30
CA PRO A 2 -14.85 -10.48 25.05
C PRO A 2 -14.49 -10.82 23.59
N HIS A 3 -15.08 -10.11 22.61
CA HIS A 3 -14.84 -10.33 21.17
C HIS A 3 -13.65 -9.53 20.60
N LYS A 4 -13.03 -8.65 21.39
CA LYS A 4 -12.06 -7.65 20.91
C LYS A 4 -10.73 -8.33 20.57
N ARG A 5 -10.32 -8.25 19.31
CA ARG A 5 -8.99 -8.66 18.83
C ARG A 5 -8.19 -7.40 18.50
N ASN A 6 -7.16 -7.12 19.29
CA ASN A 6 -6.32 -5.92 19.11
C ASN A 6 -4.97 -6.29 18.51
N PRO A 7 -4.43 -5.45 17.62
CA PRO A 7 -3.11 -5.65 17.04
C PRO A 7 -1.98 -5.22 18.00
N VAL A 8 -2.01 -5.70 19.25
CA VAL A 8 -1.15 -5.21 20.36
C VAL A 8 0.34 -5.35 20.09
N LEU A 9 0.73 -6.37 19.33
CA LEU A 9 2.12 -6.60 18.98
C LEU A 9 2.63 -5.50 18.04
N THR A 10 1.87 -5.15 17.00
CA THR A 10 2.25 -4.09 16.06
C THR A 10 2.03 -2.68 16.62
N GLU A 11 1.06 -2.50 17.52
CA GLU A 11 0.92 -1.26 18.30
C GLU A 11 2.17 -1.03 19.17
N ASN A 12 2.68 -2.08 19.81
CA ASN A 12 3.92 -2.03 20.57
C ASN A 12 5.14 -1.74 19.67
N LEU A 13 5.26 -2.41 18.51
CA LEU A 13 6.34 -2.14 17.53
C LEU A 13 6.37 -0.65 17.11
N THR A 14 5.20 -0.02 16.96
CA THR A 14 5.11 1.41 16.65
C THR A 14 5.74 2.28 17.75
N GLY A 15 5.52 1.92 19.02
CA GLY A 15 6.13 2.59 20.17
C GLY A 15 7.65 2.40 20.22
N LEU A 16 8.13 1.16 20.06
CA LEU A 16 9.56 0.85 20.06
C LEU A 16 10.30 1.60 18.94
N ALA A 17 9.71 1.69 17.75
CA ALA A 17 10.29 2.46 16.65
C ALA A 17 10.45 3.96 16.97
N ARG A 18 9.57 4.55 17.80
CA ARG A 18 9.73 5.93 18.27
C ARG A 18 10.91 6.05 19.21
N MET A 19 11.08 5.09 20.13
CA MET A 19 12.22 5.07 21.06
C MET A 19 13.54 4.94 20.31
N VAL A 20 13.67 3.97 19.40
CA VAL A 20 14.89 3.77 18.61
C VAL A 20 15.27 5.04 17.83
N ARG A 21 14.31 5.73 17.20
CA ARG A 21 14.57 7.01 16.53
C ARG A 21 14.98 8.12 17.51
N SER A 22 14.38 8.17 18.70
CA SER A 22 14.70 9.19 19.70
C SER A 22 16.15 9.13 20.18
N TYR A 23 16.77 7.94 20.15
CA TYR A 23 18.18 7.74 20.50
C TYR A 23 19.15 8.28 19.44
N ALA A 24 18.69 8.51 18.20
CA ALA A 24 19.54 9.04 17.12
C ALA A 24 19.91 10.51 17.36
N LEU A 25 19.01 11.33 17.92
CA LEU A 25 19.29 12.73 18.19
C LEU A 25 20.47 12.94 19.17
N PRO A 26 20.45 12.38 20.40
CA PRO A 26 21.58 12.50 21.31
C PRO A 26 22.85 11.84 20.77
N ALA A 27 22.74 10.78 19.95
CA ALA A 27 23.91 10.22 19.26
C ALA A 27 24.54 11.19 18.25
N MET A 28 23.73 11.98 17.52
CA MET A 28 24.24 13.01 16.61
C MET A 28 24.86 14.19 17.38
N GLU A 29 24.28 14.57 18.52
CA GLU A 29 24.84 15.63 19.39
C GLU A 29 26.21 15.23 19.98
N ASN A 30 26.46 13.94 20.18
CA ASN A 30 27.75 13.42 20.67
C ASN A 30 28.92 13.58 19.67
N VAL A 31 28.69 13.99 18.42
CA VAL A 31 29.74 14.02 17.38
C VAL A 31 30.74 15.17 17.57
N ALA A 32 30.28 16.33 18.05
CA ALA A 32 31.07 17.56 18.10
C ALA A 32 31.97 17.67 19.35
N LEU A 33 32.84 16.67 19.56
CA LEU A 33 33.76 16.64 20.70
C LEU A 33 34.93 17.63 20.54
N TRP A 34 35.48 18.09 21.67
CA TRP A 34 36.56 19.08 21.70
C TRP A 34 37.94 18.41 21.61
N HIS A 35 38.78 18.91 20.70
CA HIS A 35 40.17 18.48 20.48
C HIS A 35 40.32 16.97 20.31
N GLU A 36 41.21 16.32 21.07
CA GLU A 36 41.49 14.87 20.97
C GLU A 36 40.41 14.01 21.66
N ARG A 37 39.65 14.59 22.61
CA ARG A 37 38.42 14.06 23.22
C ARG A 37 37.94 14.97 24.35
N ASP A 38 36.63 15.09 24.50
CA ASP A 38 35.98 15.30 25.78
C ASP A 38 35.08 14.10 26.10
N ILE A 39 34.72 13.93 27.37
CA ILE A 39 34.05 12.71 27.86
C ILE A 39 32.52 12.82 27.90
N SER A 40 31.92 13.91 27.41
CA SER A 40 30.47 14.18 27.52
C SER A 40 29.61 13.08 26.89
N HIS A 41 30.03 12.54 25.75
CA HIS A 41 29.37 11.43 25.06
C HIS A 41 29.19 10.18 25.94
N SER A 42 30.11 9.93 26.88
CA SER A 42 30.13 8.68 27.66
C SER A 42 28.90 8.50 28.56
N SER A 43 28.36 9.58 29.16
CA SER A 43 27.15 9.47 29.99
C SER A 43 25.90 9.20 29.14
N VAL A 44 25.84 9.80 27.95
CA VAL A 44 24.76 9.61 26.97
C VAL A 44 24.80 8.19 26.40
N GLU A 45 25.96 7.73 25.94
CA GLU A 45 26.14 6.40 25.32
C GLU A 45 25.86 5.24 26.28
N ARG A 46 26.11 5.41 27.58
CA ARG A 46 25.72 4.44 28.61
C ARG A 46 24.22 4.22 28.68
N MET A 47 23.41 5.21 28.28
CA MET A 47 21.97 5.08 28.21
C MET A 47 21.56 4.60 26.82
N ILE A 48 21.90 5.37 25.78
CA ILE A 48 21.35 5.11 24.44
C ILE A 48 21.92 3.85 23.78
N GLY A 49 23.14 3.43 24.10
CA GLY A 49 23.77 2.25 23.49
C GLY A 49 23.03 0.95 23.85
N PRO A 50 22.95 0.58 25.15
CA PRO A 50 22.20 -0.58 25.59
C PRO A 50 20.71 -0.49 25.25
N ASP A 51 20.10 0.67 25.49
CA ASP A 51 18.65 0.83 25.26
C ASP A 51 18.29 0.69 23.78
N ALA A 52 19.07 1.29 22.87
CA ALA A 52 18.80 1.16 21.43
C ALA A 52 18.95 -0.28 20.94
N THR A 53 20.02 -0.96 21.36
CA THR A 53 20.32 -2.33 20.90
C THR A 53 19.30 -3.35 21.43
N VAL A 54 19.00 -3.33 22.72
CA VAL A 54 18.01 -4.24 23.33
C VAL A 54 16.59 -3.95 22.83
N THR A 55 16.22 -2.67 22.68
CA THR A 55 14.90 -2.30 22.14
C THR A 55 14.72 -2.78 20.71
N LEU A 56 15.75 -2.61 19.87
CA LEU A 56 15.69 -3.03 18.48
C LEU A 56 15.68 -4.56 18.33
N ASP A 57 16.52 -5.27 19.09
CA ASP A 57 16.53 -6.74 19.12
C ASP A 57 15.15 -7.30 19.47
N PHE A 58 14.56 -6.80 20.55
CA PHE A 58 13.21 -7.18 20.95
C PHE A 58 12.16 -6.86 19.89
N ALA A 59 12.24 -5.69 19.25
CA ALA A 59 11.34 -5.31 18.16
C ALA A 59 11.46 -6.28 16.96
N LEU A 60 12.67 -6.68 16.58
CA LEU A 60 12.91 -7.62 15.49
C LEU A 60 12.37 -9.01 15.83
N ALA A 61 12.69 -9.55 17.00
CA ALA A 61 12.19 -10.86 17.43
C ALA A 61 10.66 -10.89 17.46
N ARG A 62 10.03 -9.80 17.94
CA ARG A 62 8.57 -9.65 17.93
C ARG A 62 8.00 -9.56 16.53
N LEU A 63 8.61 -8.78 15.64
CA LEU A 63 8.17 -8.66 14.24
C LEU A 63 8.26 -10.01 13.52
N THR A 64 9.33 -10.78 13.72
CA THR A 64 9.44 -12.14 13.19
C THR A 64 8.25 -13.00 13.61
N GLY A 65 7.87 -12.98 14.90
CA GLY A 65 6.71 -13.71 15.39
C GLY A 65 5.37 -13.20 14.81
N VAL A 66 5.24 -11.90 14.54
CA VAL A 66 4.06 -11.33 13.87
C VAL A 66 3.96 -11.86 12.44
N MET A 67 5.05 -11.82 11.68
CA MET A 67 5.07 -12.25 10.28
C MET A 67 4.84 -13.76 10.13
N ASP A 68 5.43 -14.57 11.01
CA ASP A 68 5.27 -16.04 11.04
C ASP A 68 3.81 -16.46 11.27
N LYS A 69 3.07 -15.70 12.07
CA LYS A 69 1.70 -16.05 12.51
C LYS A 69 0.61 -15.16 11.91
N LEU A 70 0.97 -14.34 10.92
CA LEU A 70 0.04 -13.39 10.33
C LEU A 70 -1.09 -14.13 9.60
N VAL A 71 -2.32 -13.91 10.02
CA VAL A 71 -3.50 -14.50 9.37
C VAL A 71 -4.00 -13.56 8.28
N VAL A 72 -3.96 -14.02 7.03
CA VAL A 72 -4.50 -13.31 5.85
C VAL A 72 -5.86 -13.91 5.49
N TYR A 73 -6.81 -13.05 5.11
CA TYR A 73 -8.16 -13.46 4.68
C TYR A 73 -8.39 -13.06 3.22
N PRO A 74 -8.00 -13.90 2.24
CA PRO A 74 -8.10 -13.57 0.81
C PRO A 74 -9.52 -13.18 0.37
N GLU A 75 -10.53 -13.90 0.86
CA GLU A 75 -11.94 -13.61 0.55
C GLU A 75 -12.35 -12.20 1.01
N ARG A 76 -11.87 -11.75 2.18
CA ARG A 76 -12.14 -10.38 2.66
C ARG A 76 -11.39 -9.33 1.84
N MET A 77 -10.19 -9.66 1.34
CA MET A 77 -9.46 -8.76 0.44
C MET A 77 -10.23 -8.56 -0.86
N GLN A 78 -10.73 -9.64 -1.46
CA GLN A 78 -11.57 -9.59 -2.66
C GLN A 78 -12.87 -8.83 -2.40
N ALA A 79 -13.60 -9.17 -1.33
CA ALA A 79 -14.86 -8.50 -1.00
C ALA A 79 -14.68 -6.99 -0.77
N ASN A 80 -13.56 -6.55 -0.17
CA ASN A 80 -13.27 -5.13 0.00
C ASN A 80 -13.03 -4.42 -1.34
N MET A 81 -12.41 -5.09 -2.32
CA MET A 81 -12.25 -4.56 -3.68
C MET A 81 -13.59 -4.48 -4.41
N ASP A 82 -14.41 -5.53 -4.30
CA ASP A 82 -15.72 -5.63 -4.97
C ASP A 82 -16.71 -4.57 -4.47
N ARG A 83 -16.56 -4.11 -3.21
CA ARG A 83 -17.35 -3.01 -2.63
C ARG A 83 -17.20 -1.69 -3.37
N LEU A 84 -16.14 -1.52 -4.15
CA LEU A 84 -15.96 -0.36 -5.02
C LEU A 84 -16.71 -0.49 -6.36
N GLY A 85 -17.43 -1.59 -6.61
CA GLY A 85 -18.22 -1.78 -7.83
C GLY A 85 -17.40 -1.71 -9.13
N GLY A 86 -16.10 -2.06 -9.07
CA GLY A 86 -15.18 -1.99 -10.21
C GLY A 86 -14.53 -0.63 -10.48
N LEU A 87 -14.77 0.39 -9.65
CA LEU A 87 -14.22 1.74 -9.84
C LEU A 87 -12.69 1.82 -9.93
N HIS A 88 -11.99 0.86 -9.32
CA HIS A 88 -10.53 0.74 -9.41
C HIS A 88 -10.02 0.51 -10.84
N ASN A 89 -10.89 0.12 -11.79
CA ASN A 89 -10.56 -0.02 -13.21
C ASN A 89 -10.78 1.25 -14.04
N SER A 90 -11.26 2.35 -13.45
CA SER A 90 -11.53 3.63 -14.13
C SER A 90 -10.35 4.15 -14.97
N GLN A 91 -9.12 4.00 -14.48
CA GLN A 91 -7.93 4.39 -15.24
C GLN A 91 -7.76 3.58 -16.52
N ARG A 92 -8.05 2.26 -16.50
CA ARG A 92 -7.95 1.41 -17.70
C ARG A 92 -8.98 1.82 -18.75
N VAL A 93 -10.19 2.13 -18.32
CA VAL A 93 -11.27 2.61 -19.20
C VAL A 93 -10.90 3.95 -19.84
N LEU A 94 -10.35 4.88 -19.06
CA LEU A 94 -9.87 6.16 -19.58
C LEU A 94 -8.81 5.95 -20.67
N LEU A 95 -7.81 5.10 -20.41
CA LEU A 95 -6.75 4.83 -21.37
C LEU A 95 -7.29 4.15 -22.64
N ALA A 96 -8.20 3.18 -22.51
CA ALA A 96 -8.84 2.53 -23.66
C ALA A 96 -9.62 3.54 -24.53
N LEU A 97 -10.39 4.44 -23.91
CA LEU A 97 -11.10 5.50 -24.64
C LEU A 97 -10.11 6.42 -25.39
N THR A 98 -9.00 6.79 -24.77
CA THR A 98 -7.97 7.60 -25.45
C THR A 98 -7.31 6.86 -26.61
N GLN A 99 -7.09 5.55 -26.47
CA GLN A 99 -6.55 4.70 -27.53
C GLN A 99 -7.55 4.51 -28.68
N ALA A 100 -8.86 4.55 -28.38
CA ALA A 100 -9.94 4.57 -29.37
C ALA A 100 -10.18 5.97 -30.01
N GLY A 101 -9.28 6.94 -29.77
CA GLY A 101 -9.29 8.25 -30.41
C GLY A 101 -10.17 9.30 -29.71
N VAL A 102 -10.63 9.06 -28.48
CA VAL A 102 -11.29 10.08 -27.65
C VAL A 102 -10.24 11.02 -27.07
N SER A 103 -10.54 12.32 -27.02
CA SER A 103 -9.64 13.28 -26.34
C SER A 103 -9.49 12.89 -24.87
N ARG A 104 -8.35 13.19 -24.25
CA ARG A 104 -8.13 12.85 -22.83
C ARG A 104 -9.13 13.54 -21.91
N GLU A 105 -9.51 14.77 -22.23
CA GLU A 105 -10.50 15.55 -21.49
C GLU A 105 -11.89 14.91 -21.58
N ASP A 106 -12.31 14.52 -22.79
CA ASP A 106 -13.58 13.82 -22.97
C ASP A 106 -13.59 12.45 -22.30
N ALA A 107 -12.52 11.66 -22.47
CA ALA A 107 -12.40 10.36 -21.81
C ALA A 107 -12.51 10.49 -20.28
N TYR A 108 -11.88 11.52 -19.70
CA TYR A 108 -12.01 11.81 -18.27
C TYR A 108 -13.45 12.13 -17.88
N ARG A 109 -14.12 13.03 -18.62
CA ARG A 109 -15.53 13.40 -18.38
C ARG A 109 -16.46 12.18 -18.45
N LEU A 110 -16.29 11.33 -19.46
CA LEU A 110 -17.09 10.11 -19.67
C LEU A 110 -16.90 9.11 -18.52
N VAL A 111 -15.65 8.84 -18.14
CA VAL A 111 -15.33 7.93 -17.04
C VAL A 111 -15.83 8.47 -15.71
N GLN A 112 -15.59 9.75 -15.42
CA GLN A 112 -16.00 10.38 -14.17
C GLN A 112 -17.52 10.36 -14.00
N ARG A 113 -18.27 10.71 -15.06
CA ARG A 113 -19.74 10.67 -15.06
C ARG A 113 -20.28 9.31 -14.63
N ASN A 114 -19.76 8.22 -15.20
CA ASN A 114 -20.23 6.88 -14.88
C ASN A 114 -19.73 6.39 -13.52
N ALA A 115 -18.50 6.76 -13.15
CA ALA A 115 -17.95 6.45 -11.84
C ALA A 115 -18.76 7.09 -10.69
N MET A 116 -19.23 8.34 -10.87
CA MET A 116 -20.03 9.02 -9.85
C MET A 116 -21.39 8.36 -9.61
N LYS A 117 -22.03 7.82 -10.65
CA LYS A 117 -23.27 7.05 -10.50
C LYS A 117 -23.06 5.79 -9.67
N THR A 118 -21.97 5.05 -9.91
CA THR A 118 -21.57 3.90 -9.07
C THR A 118 -21.35 4.32 -7.62
N TRP A 119 -20.70 5.46 -7.40
CA TRP A 119 -20.42 5.97 -6.05
C TRP A 119 -21.68 6.37 -5.29
N GLU A 120 -22.61 7.06 -5.94
CA GLU A 120 -23.82 7.62 -5.31
C GLU A 120 -24.95 6.60 -5.16
N HIS A 121 -25.02 5.62 -6.05
CA HIS A 121 -26.15 4.67 -6.13
C HIS A 121 -25.75 3.21 -5.87
N GLY A 122 -24.47 2.93 -5.64
CA GLY A 122 -23.97 1.56 -5.48
C GLY A 122 -24.11 0.71 -6.74
N ALA A 123 -24.21 1.35 -7.91
CA ALA A 123 -24.37 0.69 -9.21
C ALA A 123 -23.07 0.05 -9.70
N ASP A 124 -23.14 -1.04 -10.48
CA ASP A 124 -21.96 -1.67 -11.08
C ASP A 124 -21.33 -0.76 -12.16
N PHE A 125 -20.03 -0.46 -12.03
CA PHE A 125 -19.37 0.51 -12.92
C PHE A 125 -19.30 0.03 -14.37
N LEU A 126 -19.12 -1.28 -14.58
CA LEU A 126 -19.14 -1.86 -15.93
C LEU A 126 -20.53 -1.73 -16.57
N HIS A 127 -21.60 -1.96 -15.80
CA HIS A 127 -22.97 -1.75 -16.25
C HIS A 127 -23.22 -0.29 -16.68
N GLU A 128 -22.79 0.69 -15.89
CA GLU A 128 -22.94 2.10 -16.23
C GLU A 128 -22.21 2.48 -17.52
N LEU A 129 -20.99 1.97 -17.72
CA LEU A 129 -20.21 2.20 -18.94
C LEU A 129 -20.88 1.59 -20.18
N LYS A 130 -21.44 0.38 -20.06
CA LYS A 130 -22.15 -0.30 -21.16
C LYS A 130 -23.42 0.44 -21.57
N ASN A 131 -24.09 1.09 -20.61
CA ASN A 131 -25.32 1.85 -20.85
C ASN A 131 -25.07 3.31 -21.27
N ASP A 132 -23.83 3.81 -21.22
CA ASP A 132 -23.51 5.15 -21.70
C ASP A 132 -23.33 5.13 -23.24
N PRO A 133 -24.18 5.84 -24.01
CA PRO A 133 -24.10 5.85 -25.46
C PRO A 133 -22.80 6.44 -26.01
N GLU A 134 -22.20 7.41 -25.31
CA GLU A 134 -20.94 8.02 -25.74
C GLU A 134 -19.75 7.05 -25.53
N VAL A 135 -19.81 6.19 -24.51
CA VAL A 135 -18.78 5.17 -24.24
C VAL A 135 -18.95 3.97 -25.17
N SER A 136 -20.16 3.41 -25.27
CA SER A 136 -20.47 2.23 -26.09
C SER A 136 -20.31 2.49 -27.60
N ALA A 137 -20.41 3.74 -28.05
CA ALA A 137 -20.07 4.13 -29.42
C ALA A 137 -18.56 4.06 -29.74
N LYS A 138 -17.70 4.02 -28.71
CA LYS A 138 -16.23 4.01 -28.85
C LYS A 138 -15.61 2.67 -28.50
N LEU A 139 -16.14 1.98 -27.49
CA LEU A 139 -15.65 0.70 -27.03
C LEU A 139 -16.78 -0.34 -27.05
N PRO A 140 -16.61 -1.49 -27.73
CA PRO A 140 -17.59 -2.57 -27.69
C PRO A 140 -17.65 -3.20 -26.29
N ASN A 141 -18.80 -3.80 -25.96
CA ASN A 141 -19.03 -4.41 -24.64
C ASN A 141 -17.98 -5.46 -24.25
N SER A 142 -17.49 -6.25 -25.21
CA SER A 142 -16.44 -7.24 -24.98
C SER A 142 -15.10 -6.62 -24.60
N GLU A 143 -14.75 -5.47 -25.19
CA GLU A 143 -13.56 -4.73 -24.83
C GLU A 143 -13.70 -4.13 -23.43
N LEU A 144 -14.86 -3.51 -23.12
CA LEU A 144 -15.17 -3.02 -21.78
C LEU A 144 -15.07 -4.12 -20.71
N GLU A 145 -15.61 -5.31 -20.96
CA GLU A 145 -15.49 -6.47 -20.06
C GLU A 145 -14.03 -6.85 -19.79
N SER A 146 -13.19 -6.87 -20.82
CA SER A 146 -11.75 -7.20 -20.68
C SER A 146 -10.98 -6.19 -19.82
N LEU A 147 -11.46 -4.95 -19.71
CA LEU A 147 -10.85 -3.91 -18.87
C LEU A 147 -11.08 -4.13 -17.37
N PHE A 148 -11.99 -5.04 -17.01
CA PHE A 148 -12.32 -5.37 -15.62
C PHE A 148 -11.69 -6.70 -15.16
N ASP A 149 -10.86 -7.33 -15.99
CA ASP A 149 -10.04 -8.48 -15.58
C ASP A 149 -8.91 -8.05 -14.63
N LEU A 150 -8.88 -8.64 -13.42
CA LEU A 150 -7.83 -8.45 -12.43
C LEU A 150 -6.48 -9.02 -12.87
N GLY A 151 -6.47 -10.04 -13.74
CA GLY A 151 -5.24 -10.66 -14.24
C GLY A 151 -4.29 -9.66 -14.90
N TYR A 152 -4.84 -8.64 -15.55
CA TYR A 152 -4.07 -7.52 -16.11
C TYR A 152 -3.16 -6.84 -15.07
N HIS A 153 -3.63 -6.66 -13.84
CA HIS A 153 -2.88 -6.00 -12.77
C HIS A 153 -1.81 -6.92 -12.17
N PHE A 154 -1.92 -8.23 -12.36
CA PHE A 154 -0.97 -9.22 -11.85
C PHE A 154 0.15 -9.59 -12.82
N LYS A 155 0.12 -9.09 -14.07
CA LYS A 155 1.06 -9.45 -15.14
C LYS A 155 2.56 -9.29 -14.82
N HIS A 156 2.91 -8.49 -13.82
CA HIS A 156 4.30 -8.25 -13.41
C HIS A 156 4.62 -8.78 -12.00
N VAL A 157 3.70 -9.50 -11.34
CA VAL A 157 3.93 -10.09 -10.01
C VAL A 157 5.15 -11.01 -10.04
N ASP A 158 5.18 -11.99 -10.96
CA ASP A 158 6.30 -12.92 -11.08
C ASP A 158 7.62 -12.22 -11.44
N THR A 159 7.55 -11.18 -12.28
CA THR A 159 8.74 -10.37 -12.62
C THR A 159 9.33 -9.70 -11.38
N ILE A 160 8.49 -9.16 -10.50
CA ILE A 160 8.92 -8.51 -9.25
C ILE A 160 9.44 -9.56 -8.26
N PHE A 161 8.73 -10.69 -8.09
CA PHE A 161 9.16 -11.78 -7.22
C PHE A 161 10.52 -12.34 -7.64
N GLN A 162 10.75 -12.50 -8.94
CA GLN A 162 12.04 -12.95 -9.47
C GLN A 162 13.16 -11.95 -9.18
N ARG A 163 12.90 -10.64 -9.19
CA ARG A 163 13.92 -9.63 -8.83
C ARG A 163 14.28 -9.64 -7.35
N VAL A 164 13.32 -9.93 -6.47
CA VAL A 164 13.50 -9.88 -5.01
C VAL A 164 14.03 -11.21 -4.46
N PHE A 165 13.51 -12.33 -4.95
CA PHE A 165 13.78 -13.67 -4.42
C PHE A 165 14.46 -14.62 -5.42
N GLY A 166 14.49 -14.26 -6.70
CA GLY A 166 15.25 -15.02 -7.69
C GLY A 166 16.72 -14.92 -7.33
N ARG A 167 17.38 -16.07 -7.20
CA ARG A 167 18.80 -16.15 -6.83
C ARG A 167 19.63 -15.23 -7.74
N SER A 168 20.44 -14.38 -7.13
CA SER A 168 21.72 -14.01 -7.72
C SER A 168 22.49 -15.32 -7.90
N SER A 169 22.43 -15.91 -9.09
CA SER A 169 23.41 -16.89 -9.54
C SER A 169 24.78 -16.24 -9.63
#